data_AF-A0A8C3A9Z4-F1
#
_entry.id   AF-A0A8C3A9Z4-F1
#
_cell.length_a   1.000
_cell.length_b   1.000
_cell.length_c   1.000
_cell.angle_alpha   90.00
_cell.angle_beta   90.00
_cell.angle_gamma   90.00
#
_symmetry.space_group_name_H-M   'P 1'
#
loop_
_entity.id
_entity.type
_entity.pdbx_description
1 polymer ?
#
loop_
_entity_poly.entity_id
_entity_poly.type
_entity_poly.pdbx_seq_one_letter_code
_entity_poly.pdbx_strand_id
1 'polypeptide(L)'
;MSEAEDVLHTTEVCQEEAILDEQPPWETEPTHTEPTHTHEFKDSRSSSDVESEEEFADEKGEGHKSVEEFADEKCEGHESVEEFAEEKCEGHESVEERHEPLTISSPGVLGLEGRADVADSTSPVAPARSIKSSGCSSFALFCVLPTALLLLGGLSQHVWHYGLPLSVAQLTAQLELHWLEGFIPEPCSSDCRVQLVESIPVGLYQSPPSRQSIADSWLRLLDKANSSVQIAAFYFTLRGGKFADSSDSQGRLVFEQLKGLKSKGVKLQIAVNAPQTSSEDTAELAAAGAEVREVDLQAVTGGIVHTKLWVVDQKHFYLGSANMDWRSLSQVKEVGLSVEDCSCLAQDAARIFGLYWSIGGASKGSLPPYWPARLSALSSSQNPLRLKLNGVPAQVYLSSAPPQISARGRSDDLSTILSVIGDARSFIHISVMDYLPLSQYTEPLRFWPAIDSALRAAACTRGVQVRLLVSCWKHSPAAMFPFLQSLLVLGSPQLKCDINVKMFTVASTAEQMKIPFARVNHAKYMVTDRVVYIGTSNWSENYFTQTAGVGLVVNQTGSVVERGQETLQSQAEELFLRDWMSQYASRLSLDDMDLQELDEGCFFCHKMK
;
A
#
# COMPACT_ATOMS: atom_id res chain seq x y z
N MET A 1 13.94 -29.71 36.49
CA MET A 1 12.52 -29.98 36.14
C MET A 1 11.77 -28.67 35.99
N SER A 2 11.81 -27.76 36.96
CA SER A 2 11.23 -26.40 36.85
C SER A 2 11.65 -25.64 35.58
N GLU A 3 12.93 -25.61 35.23
CA GLU A 3 13.45 -24.89 34.06
C GLU A 3 12.80 -25.32 32.71
N ALA A 4 12.23 -26.53 32.64
CA ALA A 4 11.54 -27.01 31.45
C ALA A 4 10.07 -26.56 31.37
N GLU A 5 9.48 -26.11 32.48
CA GLU A 5 8.10 -25.63 32.56
C GLU A 5 8.04 -24.10 32.37
N ASP A 6 8.97 -23.34 32.99
CA ASP A 6 9.10 -21.88 32.80
C ASP A 6 9.35 -21.50 31.32
N VAL A 7 10.24 -22.24 30.63
CA VAL A 7 10.49 -22.07 29.19
C VAL A 7 9.25 -22.41 28.35
N LEU A 8 8.45 -23.40 28.77
CA LEU A 8 7.25 -23.82 28.05
C LEU A 8 6.08 -22.84 28.21
N HIS A 9 6.07 -22.03 29.26
CA HIS A 9 5.03 -21.04 29.53
C HIS A 9 5.40 -19.65 28.99
N THR A 10 6.67 -19.24 29.09
CA THR A 10 7.16 -18.01 28.42
C THR A 10 7.03 -18.09 26.90
N THR A 11 7.38 -19.23 26.28
CA THR A 11 7.20 -19.44 24.82
C THR A 11 5.73 -19.42 24.39
N GLU A 12 4.81 -19.71 25.29
CA GLU A 12 3.36 -19.74 25.02
C GLU A 12 2.76 -18.33 24.98
N VAL A 13 3.09 -17.47 25.95
CA VAL A 13 2.68 -16.06 25.97
C VAL A 13 3.19 -15.33 24.72
N CYS A 14 4.49 -15.46 24.42
CA CYS A 14 5.10 -14.80 23.25
C CYS A 14 4.58 -15.27 21.88
N GLN A 15 3.88 -16.42 21.81
CA GLN A 15 3.23 -16.91 20.58
C GLN A 15 1.77 -16.45 20.41
N GLU A 16 1.14 -15.92 21.47
CA GLU A 16 -0.19 -15.29 21.40
C GLU A 16 -0.09 -13.76 21.25
N GLU A 17 0.84 -13.10 21.94
CA GLU A 17 1.10 -11.66 21.84
C GLU A 17 1.45 -11.23 20.39
N ALA A 18 2.26 -12.03 19.69
CA ALA A 18 2.71 -11.80 18.31
C ALA A 18 1.60 -11.53 17.27
N ILE A 19 0.33 -11.83 17.61
CA ILE A 19 -0.80 -11.71 16.69
C ILE A 19 -1.82 -10.68 17.19
N LEU A 20 -1.71 -10.23 18.45
CA LEU A 20 -2.33 -8.98 18.93
C LEU A 20 -1.58 -7.76 18.37
N ASP A 21 -0.27 -7.89 18.15
CA ASP A 21 0.65 -6.85 17.63
C ASP A 21 0.34 -6.33 16.19
N GLU A 22 -0.84 -6.60 15.60
CA GLU A 22 -1.33 -5.72 14.53
C GLU A 22 -1.54 -4.28 15.04
N GLN A 23 -1.59 -4.10 16.37
CA GLN A 23 -1.37 -2.83 17.07
C GLN A 23 0.13 -2.52 17.25
N PRO A 24 0.60 -1.28 17.04
CA PRO A 24 1.99 -0.89 17.29
C PRO A 24 2.32 -0.87 18.81
N PRO A 25 3.54 -1.24 19.21
CA PRO A 25 3.85 -1.52 20.61
C PRO A 25 4.16 -0.25 21.43
N TRP A 26 3.18 0.24 22.19
CA TRP A 26 3.40 1.18 23.30
C TRP A 26 2.50 0.96 24.53
N GLU A 27 1.61 -0.03 24.54
CA GLU A 27 0.89 -0.44 25.75
C GLU A 27 1.72 -1.38 26.62
N THR A 28 2.76 -0.83 27.25
CA THR A 28 3.31 -1.40 28.49
C THR A 28 2.61 -0.73 29.67
N GLU A 29 1.91 -1.50 30.50
CA GLU A 29 1.23 -0.96 31.69
C GLU A 29 2.20 -0.15 32.59
N PRO A 30 1.76 0.98 33.17
CA PRO A 30 2.56 1.72 34.14
C PRO A 30 2.63 0.93 35.45
N THR A 31 3.70 0.16 35.65
CA THR A 31 3.91 -0.65 36.87
C THR A 31 3.92 0.22 38.12
N HIS A 32 2.80 0.22 38.87
CA HIS A 32 2.63 0.96 40.11
C HIS A 32 3.74 0.62 41.12
N THR A 33 4.68 1.54 41.29
CA THR A 33 5.70 1.51 42.35
C THR A 33 5.84 2.90 42.94
N GLU A 34 5.56 3.03 44.25
CA GLU A 34 5.73 4.31 44.94
C GLU A 34 7.22 4.67 45.08
N PRO A 35 7.61 5.94 44.84
CA PRO A 35 9.00 6.35 44.89
C PRO A 35 9.49 6.51 46.33
N THR A 36 10.46 5.70 46.74
CA THR A 36 11.20 5.89 48.00
C THR A 36 12.58 6.51 47.76
N HIS A 37 12.86 7.56 48.53
CA HIS A 37 14.17 8.20 48.73
C HIS A 37 14.89 8.86 47.53
N THR A 38 14.56 10.13 47.33
CA THR A 38 15.49 11.28 47.48
C THR A 38 16.96 11.10 47.05
N HIS A 39 17.37 11.83 46.01
CA HIS A 39 18.70 12.46 45.96
C HIS A 39 18.60 13.85 45.29
N GLU A 40 19.30 14.84 45.84
CA GLU A 40 19.23 16.25 45.44
C GLU A 40 20.10 16.57 44.22
N PHE A 41 19.67 17.48 43.33
CA PHE A 41 20.57 18.45 42.68
C PHE A 41 19.86 19.72 42.14
N LYS A 42 19.69 20.68 43.05
CA LYS A 42 19.72 22.15 42.91
C LYS A 42 19.42 22.91 41.60
N ASP A 43 18.59 23.96 41.80
CA ASP A 43 18.70 25.35 41.29
C ASP A 43 18.57 25.60 39.76
N SER A 44 17.80 26.58 39.24
CA SER A 44 17.29 27.86 39.78
C SER A 44 16.03 28.39 39.07
N ARG A 45 15.37 29.40 39.71
CA ARG A 45 14.30 30.30 39.20
C ARG A 45 12.89 29.68 39.16
N SER A 46 11.87 30.11 39.93
CA SER A 46 11.46 31.45 40.45
C SER A 46 10.89 32.38 39.35
N SER A 47 9.73 33.03 39.52
CA SER A 47 9.00 33.33 40.77
C SER A 47 7.47 33.29 40.66
N SER A 48 6.82 33.20 41.85
CA SER A 48 5.65 33.98 42.32
C SER A 48 4.29 33.94 41.59
N ASP A 49 3.14 33.89 42.27
CA ASP A 49 2.84 33.72 43.72
C ASP A 49 1.32 33.51 43.92
N VAL A 50 0.93 32.95 45.09
CA VAL A 50 -0.42 33.04 45.74
C VAL A 50 -1.58 32.32 44.98
N GLU A 51 -2.19 31.23 45.48
CA GLU A 51 -2.95 31.01 46.74
C GLU A 51 -4.28 31.81 46.78
N SER A 52 -5.42 31.34 47.31
CA SER A 52 -5.74 30.25 48.26
C SER A 52 -7.02 29.47 47.81
N GLU A 53 -7.29 28.22 48.21
CA GLU A 53 -8.11 27.76 49.38
C GLU A 53 -9.56 28.32 49.38
N GLU A 54 -10.67 27.61 49.64
CA GLU A 54 -11.06 26.22 50.08
C GLU A 54 -12.28 25.77 49.21
N GLU A 55 -12.61 24.50 48.91
CA GLU A 55 -12.81 23.22 49.67
C GLU A 55 -14.27 22.94 50.13
N PHE A 56 -14.72 21.67 49.99
CA PHE A 56 -16.05 21.06 50.29
C PHE A 56 -17.32 21.73 49.70
N ALA A 57 -18.24 21.10 48.95
CA ALA A 57 -18.77 19.72 48.82
C ALA A 57 -19.92 19.33 49.78
N ASP A 58 -21.04 18.92 49.17
CA ASP A 58 -22.20 18.10 49.62
C ASP A 58 -23.49 18.66 48.97
N GLU A 59 -24.56 17.93 48.66
CA GLU A 59 -24.83 16.53 48.34
C GLU A 59 -26.32 16.50 47.88
N LYS A 60 -26.70 15.48 47.10
CA LYS A 60 -28.07 14.90 46.87
C LYS A 60 -29.34 15.70 47.27
N GLY A 61 -30.30 15.79 46.34
CA GLY A 61 -31.70 16.12 46.64
C GLY A 61 -32.69 15.70 45.54
N GLU A 62 -33.63 14.80 45.87
CA GLU A 62 -34.79 14.39 45.06
C GLU A 62 -35.75 15.58 44.82
N GLY A 63 -36.60 15.65 43.79
CA GLY A 63 -36.88 14.76 42.66
C GLY A 63 -38.35 14.92 42.16
N HIS A 64 -38.74 14.14 41.15
CA HIS A 64 -40.15 13.78 40.81
C HIS A 64 -41.12 14.83 40.19
N LYS A 65 -41.54 14.57 38.93
CA LYS A 65 -42.89 14.85 38.34
C LYS A 65 -43.27 16.34 38.10
N SER A 66 -44.18 16.74 37.18
CA SER A 66 -45.06 15.99 36.25
C SER A 66 -45.64 16.88 35.12
N VAL A 67 -45.72 16.33 33.89
CA VAL A 67 -46.92 16.18 33.00
C VAL A 67 -47.59 17.41 32.33
N GLU A 68 -48.12 17.16 31.11
CA GLU A 68 -48.99 17.98 30.23
C GLU A 68 -48.37 19.29 29.67
N GLU A 69 -48.36 19.63 28.35
CA GLU A 69 -49.21 19.43 27.15
C GLU A 69 -50.00 20.72 26.77
N PHE A 70 -50.42 20.84 25.50
CA PHE A 70 -50.98 22.02 24.79
C PHE A 70 -49.96 23.12 24.41
N ALA A 71 -50.09 23.84 23.28
CA ALA A 71 -50.83 23.60 22.03
C ALA A 71 -50.34 24.56 20.92
N ASP A 72 -50.86 24.42 19.68
CA ASP A 72 -50.62 25.32 18.54
C ASP A 72 -50.86 26.81 18.86
N GLU A 73 -50.01 27.68 18.31
CA GLU A 73 -50.48 28.96 17.76
C GLU A 73 -49.72 29.31 16.47
N LYS A 74 -50.44 29.84 15.48
CA LYS A 74 -49.89 30.35 14.21
C LYS A 74 -49.74 31.86 14.30
N CYS A 75 -48.72 32.42 13.65
CA CYS A 75 -48.94 33.20 12.43
C CYS A 75 -47.65 33.65 11.72
N GLU A 76 -47.85 34.04 10.47
CA GLU A 76 -47.18 35.08 9.67
C GLU A 76 -45.99 35.82 10.34
N GLY A 77 -44.83 36.00 9.70
CA GLY A 77 -44.45 35.75 8.30
C GLY A 77 -43.72 36.96 7.71
N HIS A 78 -42.68 36.75 6.89
CA HIS A 78 -42.09 37.82 6.09
C HIS A 78 -41.32 37.28 4.90
N GLU A 79 -41.53 37.90 3.73
CA GLU A 79 -40.72 37.65 2.54
C GLU A 79 -39.44 38.50 2.57
N SER A 80 -38.36 37.94 2.02
CA SER A 80 -37.35 38.72 1.30
C SER A 80 -36.71 37.85 0.21
N VAL A 81 -36.94 38.26 -1.04
CA VAL A 81 -36.23 37.76 -2.22
C VAL A 81 -35.35 38.89 -2.70
N GLU A 82 -34.05 38.65 -2.86
CA GLU A 82 -33.23 39.47 -3.76
C GLU A 82 -32.47 38.58 -4.72
N GLU A 83 -32.47 39.05 -5.97
CA GLU A 83 -31.91 38.45 -7.17
C GLU A 83 -30.75 39.33 -7.60
N PHE A 84 -29.62 38.74 -7.98
CA PHE A 84 -28.55 39.47 -8.66
C PHE A 84 -28.06 38.71 -9.89
N ALA A 85 -28.32 39.33 -11.04
CA ALA A 85 -27.93 38.85 -12.36
C ALA A 85 -26.68 39.60 -12.89
N GLU A 86 -26.29 39.25 -14.11
CA GLU A 86 -25.09 39.70 -14.82
C GLU A 86 -24.99 41.22 -15.03
N GLU A 87 -23.77 41.75 -15.11
CA GLU A 87 -23.44 42.75 -16.15
C GLU A 87 -22.04 42.51 -16.73
N LYS A 88 -21.82 42.97 -17.96
CA LYS A 88 -20.66 42.69 -18.81
C LYS A 88 -19.54 43.73 -18.66
N CYS A 89 -18.36 43.36 -19.15
CA CYS A 89 -17.53 44.29 -19.93
C CYS A 89 -17.12 43.64 -21.26
N GLU A 90 -17.17 44.42 -22.33
CA GLU A 90 -16.64 44.12 -23.67
C GLU A 90 -15.12 44.41 -23.68
N GLY A 91 -14.27 43.91 -24.59
CA GLY A 91 -14.46 43.03 -25.75
C GLY A 91 -13.35 43.30 -26.78
N HIS A 92 -12.98 42.34 -27.63
CA HIS A 92 -12.30 42.62 -28.91
C HIS A 92 -12.38 41.43 -29.88
N GLU A 93 -12.27 41.71 -31.17
CA GLU A 93 -12.70 40.83 -32.26
C GLU A 93 -11.68 39.75 -32.71
N SER A 94 -12.22 38.75 -33.41
CA SER A 94 -11.50 37.66 -34.06
C SER A 94 -11.00 38.03 -35.46
N VAL A 95 -9.91 37.37 -35.89
CA VAL A 95 -9.72 36.99 -37.29
C VAL A 95 -9.22 35.54 -37.32
N GLU A 96 -9.93 34.68 -38.05
CA GLU A 96 -9.46 33.34 -38.43
C GLU A 96 -8.69 33.47 -39.75
N GLU A 97 -7.45 32.98 -39.83
CA GLU A 97 -6.75 32.85 -41.11
C GLU A 97 -6.37 31.40 -41.41
N ARG A 98 -6.78 30.96 -42.60
CA ARG A 98 -6.74 29.57 -43.07
C ARG A 98 -6.34 29.59 -44.53
N HIS A 99 -5.18 29.03 -44.87
CA HIS A 99 -4.84 28.81 -46.28
C HIS A 99 -4.03 27.52 -46.52
N GLU A 100 -4.52 26.72 -47.46
CA GLU A 100 -3.79 25.65 -48.14
C GLU A 100 -3.24 26.17 -49.50
N PRO A 101 -2.41 25.40 -50.22
CA PRO A 101 -1.32 25.96 -51.04
C PRO A 101 -1.67 26.20 -52.51
N LEU A 102 -0.76 26.86 -53.24
CA LEU A 102 -0.45 26.52 -54.64
C LEU A 102 0.92 27.10 -55.09
N THR A 103 1.40 26.64 -56.25
CA THR A 103 2.73 26.93 -56.83
C THR A 103 2.63 27.90 -58.01
N ILE A 104 3.74 28.57 -58.42
CA ILE A 104 4.29 28.67 -59.80
C ILE A 104 5.21 29.91 -60.06
N SER A 105 6.33 29.65 -60.76
CA SER A 105 7.14 30.57 -61.62
C SER A 105 8.07 31.67 -61.04
N SER A 106 9.11 31.96 -61.85
CA SER A 106 9.96 33.17 -61.82
C SER A 106 9.93 33.85 -63.19
N PRO A 107 10.23 35.16 -63.27
CA PRO A 107 11.43 35.63 -64.00
C PRO A 107 12.13 36.83 -63.29
N GLY A 108 13.30 37.38 -63.69
CA GLY A 108 14.30 37.00 -64.71
C GLY A 108 14.86 38.19 -65.53
N VAL A 109 16.18 38.19 -65.86
CA VAL A 109 16.85 38.94 -66.99
C VAL A 109 16.96 40.50 -66.86
N LEU A 110 18.04 41.24 -67.19
CA LEU A 110 19.47 41.00 -67.53
C LEU A 110 20.34 42.28 -67.32
N GLY A 111 21.68 42.16 -67.39
CA GLY A 111 22.69 43.24 -67.58
C GLY A 111 24.08 42.81 -67.05
N LEU A 112 25.21 42.71 -67.76
CA LEU A 112 25.88 43.56 -68.79
C LEU A 112 26.31 44.93 -68.22
N GLU A 113 27.56 45.41 -68.34
CA GLU A 113 28.79 44.90 -69.01
C GLU A 113 30.05 45.62 -68.44
N GLY A 114 31.30 45.15 -68.68
CA GLY A 114 32.53 45.88 -68.30
C GLY A 114 33.82 45.04 -68.20
N ARG A 115 35.00 45.59 -68.56
CA ARG A 115 36.25 44.83 -68.79
C ARG A 115 37.54 45.68 -68.64
N ALA A 116 38.67 45.03 -68.32
CA ALA A 116 40.08 45.51 -68.46
C ALA A 116 40.57 46.63 -67.49
N ASP A 117 41.85 46.94 -67.23
CA ASP A 117 43.21 46.29 -67.31
C ASP A 117 44.25 47.38 -66.80
N VAL A 118 45.58 47.27 -66.54
CA VAL A 118 46.68 46.25 -66.64
C VAL A 118 47.91 46.66 -65.74
N ALA A 119 48.89 45.76 -65.50
CA ALA A 119 50.31 46.01 -65.06
C ALA A 119 50.63 46.59 -63.64
N ASP A 120 51.86 46.55 -63.07
CA ASP A 120 53.05 45.63 -63.12
C ASP A 120 54.14 46.06 -62.06
N SER A 121 55.22 45.27 -61.88
CA SER A 121 56.59 45.61 -61.39
C SER A 121 57.00 45.51 -59.88
N THR A 122 57.50 44.32 -59.51
CA THR A 122 58.77 44.00 -58.78
C THR A 122 59.44 44.92 -57.72
N SER A 123 59.47 44.44 -56.46
CA SER A 123 60.70 44.23 -55.60
C SER A 123 61.50 45.45 -55.03
N PRO A 124 62.48 45.31 -54.07
CA PRO A 124 62.92 44.18 -53.22
C PRO A 124 63.18 44.50 -51.69
N VAL A 125 63.75 43.52 -50.94
CA VAL A 125 64.50 43.59 -49.64
C VAL A 125 63.69 43.59 -48.32
N ALA A 126 64.26 42.93 -47.29
CA ALA A 126 63.71 42.70 -45.94
C ALA A 126 64.39 43.54 -44.83
N PRO A 127 63.92 43.48 -43.57
CA PRO A 127 64.59 42.54 -42.63
C PRO A 127 63.63 41.74 -41.72
N ALA A 128 64.13 40.65 -41.15
CA ALA A 128 63.32 39.70 -40.38
C ALA A 128 63.12 40.08 -38.89
N ARG A 129 61.91 39.83 -38.36
CA ARG A 129 61.69 39.63 -36.91
C ARG A 129 60.67 38.51 -36.64
N SER A 130 61.12 37.54 -35.84
CA SER A 130 60.37 36.48 -35.13
C SER A 130 58.84 36.64 -35.05
N ILE A 131 58.10 35.80 -35.79
CA ILE A 131 56.71 35.45 -35.47
C ILE A 131 56.74 34.15 -34.64
N LYS A 132 56.27 34.20 -33.39
CA LYS A 132 55.98 32.98 -32.61
C LYS A 132 54.70 32.35 -33.14
N SER A 133 54.74 31.08 -33.53
CA SER A 133 53.57 30.33 -34.01
C SER A 133 52.53 30.15 -32.90
N SER A 134 51.34 30.72 -33.06
CA SER A 134 50.20 30.62 -32.13
C SER A 134 49.44 29.28 -32.22
N GLY A 135 50.17 28.16 -32.31
CA GLY A 135 49.63 26.83 -32.60
C GLY A 135 48.64 26.25 -31.57
N CYS A 136 48.58 26.79 -30.35
CA CYS A 136 47.67 26.29 -29.31
C CYS A 136 46.20 26.73 -29.46
N SER A 137 45.90 27.80 -30.22
CA SER A 137 44.54 28.36 -30.23
C SER A 137 43.50 27.44 -30.90
N SER A 138 43.90 26.68 -31.92
CA SER A 138 43.00 25.76 -32.63
C SER A 138 42.56 24.57 -31.77
N PHE A 139 43.46 23.98 -30.99
CA PHE A 139 43.14 22.79 -30.18
C PHE A 139 42.13 23.12 -29.07
N ALA A 140 42.27 24.29 -28.43
CA ALA A 140 41.28 24.78 -27.47
C ALA A 140 39.90 24.97 -28.13
N LEU A 141 39.85 25.62 -29.30
CA LEU A 141 38.57 25.93 -29.95
C LEU A 141 37.85 24.68 -30.50
N PHE A 142 38.59 23.71 -31.06
CA PHE A 142 38.00 22.50 -31.65
C PHE A 142 37.69 21.38 -30.65
N CYS A 143 38.31 21.36 -29.46
CA CYS A 143 38.07 20.30 -28.46
C CYS A 143 37.38 20.78 -27.18
N VAL A 144 37.70 21.98 -26.67
CA VAL A 144 37.15 22.48 -25.40
C VAL A 144 35.77 23.13 -25.61
N LEU A 145 35.55 23.84 -26.72
CA LEU A 145 34.24 24.45 -26.97
C LEU A 145 33.12 23.41 -27.19
N PRO A 146 33.28 22.34 -27.99
CA PRO A 146 32.23 21.33 -28.15
C PRO A 146 31.99 20.53 -26.87
N THR A 147 33.03 20.22 -26.09
CA THR A 147 32.86 19.50 -24.80
C THR A 147 32.20 20.39 -23.75
N ALA A 148 32.54 21.68 -23.67
CA ALA A 148 31.82 22.63 -22.80
C ALA A 148 30.34 22.78 -23.19
N LEU A 149 30.02 22.83 -24.49
CA LEU A 149 28.64 22.88 -24.98
C LEU A 149 27.87 21.58 -24.72
N LEU A 150 28.50 20.41 -24.86
CA LEU A 150 27.91 19.12 -24.50
C LEU A 150 27.66 18.98 -23.00
N LEU A 151 28.60 19.46 -22.16
CA LEU A 151 28.44 19.48 -20.71
C LEU A 151 27.34 20.47 -20.27
N LEU A 152 27.26 21.65 -20.88
CA LEU A 152 26.19 22.61 -20.64
C LEU A 152 24.83 22.06 -21.09
N GLY A 153 24.73 21.50 -22.30
CA GLY A 153 23.50 20.90 -22.81
C GLY A 153 23.02 19.72 -21.97
N GLY A 154 23.93 18.80 -21.63
CA GLY A 154 23.64 17.66 -20.74
C GLY A 154 23.23 18.09 -19.34
N LEU A 155 23.90 19.10 -18.76
CA LEU A 155 23.52 19.66 -17.45
C LEU A 155 22.15 20.36 -17.50
N SER A 156 21.88 21.14 -18.55
CA SER A 156 20.57 21.77 -18.76
C SER A 156 19.46 20.72 -18.94
N GLN A 157 19.72 19.65 -19.68
CA GLN A 157 18.79 18.53 -19.84
C GLN A 157 18.56 17.78 -18.52
N HIS A 158 19.62 17.47 -17.76
CA HIS A 158 19.52 16.84 -16.45
C HIS A 158 18.71 17.69 -15.46
N VAL A 159 18.98 19.00 -15.41
CA VAL A 159 18.23 19.95 -14.58
C VAL A 159 16.77 20.09 -15.04
N TRP A 160 16.50 19.98 -16.35
CA TRP A 160 15.14 19.96 -16.88
C TRP A 160 14.35 18.71 -16.49
N HIS A 161 14.97 17.52 -16.51
CA HIS A 161 14.30 16.25 -16.17
C HIS A 161 14.18 15.97 -14.67
N TYR A 162 15.13 16.42 -13.84
CA TYR A 162 15.19 16.06 -12.42
C TYR A 162 15.24 17.24 -11.44
N GLY A 163 15.32 18.48 -11.93
CA GLY A 163 15.51 19.68 -11.13
C GLY A 163 16.97 19.90 -10.69
N LEU A 164 17.27 21.09 -10.17
CA LEU A 164 18.55 21.35 -9.50
C LEU A 164 18.65 20.53 -8.19
N PRO A 165 19.71 19.73 -7.99
CA PRO A 165 19.87 18.98 -6.74
C PRO A 165 20.25 19.92 -5.58
N LEU A 166 19.54 19.78 -4.47
CA LEU A 166 19.75 20.52 -3.22
C LEU A 166 20.81 19.87 -2.31
N SER A 167 21.28 18.67 -2.65
CA SER A 167 22.31 17.95 -1.90
C SER A 167 23.11 16.98 -2.78
N VAL A 168 24.28 16.56 -2.29
CA VAL A 168 25.10 15.52 -2.95
C VAL A 168 24.33 14.19 -3.05
N ALA A 169 23.57 13.83 -2.02
CA ALA A 169 22.73 12.62 -2.04
C ALA A 169 21.66 12.67 -3.15
N GLN A 170 21.00 13.83 -3.32
CA GLN A 170 20.06 14.04 -4.41
C GLN A 170 20.76 13.96 -5.77
N LEU A 171 21.92 14.60 -5.94
CA LEU A 171 22.71 14.52 -7.17
C LEU A 171 23.10 13.07 -7.50
N THR A 172 23.53 12.27 -6.52
CA THR A 172 23.85 10.85 -6.76
C THR A 172 22.63 10.04 -7.15
N ALA A 173 21.46 10.27 -6.53
CA ALA A 173 20.22 9.59 -6.90
C ALA A 173 19.72 10.03 -8.29
N GLN A 174 19.83 11.31 -8.64
CA GLN A 174 19.52 11.81 -9.99
C GLN A 174 20.47 11.25 -11.05
N LEU A 175 21.76 11.11 -10.77
CA LEU A 175 22.73 10.53 -11.71
C LEU A 175 22.54 9.01 -11.87
N GLU A 176 22.19 8.30 -10.78
CA GLU A 176 21.80 6.89 -10.85
C GLU A 176 20.49 6.73 -11.65
N LEU A 177 19.51 7.64 -11.49
CA LEU A 177 18.29 7.70 -12.33
C LEU A 177 18.63 7.92 -13.80
N HIS A 178 19.43 8.95 -14.12
CA HIS A 178 19.76 9.30 -15.50
C HIS A 178 20.53 8.18 -16.21
N TRP A 179 21.42 7.49 -15.48
CA TRP A 179 22.13 6.32 -15.99
C TRP A 179 21.19 5.12 -16.21
N LEU A 180 20.25 4.87 -15.30
CA LEU A 180 19.25 3.80 -15.44
C LEU A 180 18.21 4.08 -16.53
N GLU A 181 17.75 5.32 -16.68
CA GLU A 181 16.83 5.74 -17.77
C GLU A 181 17.53 5.70 -19.15
N GLY A 182 18.87 5.75 -19.19
CA GLY A 182 19.67 5.46 -20.38
C GLY A 182 19.63 3.99 -20.82
N PHE A 183 19.25 3.06 -19.94
CA PHE A 183 18.87 1.70 -20.32
C PHE A 183 17.35 1.65 -20.53
N ILE A 184 16.93 1.62 -21.79
CA ILE A 184 15.52 1.34 -22.14
C ILE A 184 15.12 0.01 -21.49
N PRO A 185 14.17 -0.01 -20.53
CA PRO A 185 13.69 -1.26 -19.97
C PRO A 185 13.02 -2.07 -21.08
N GLU A 186 13.31 -3.37 -21.17
CA GLU A 186 12.63 -4.20 -22.16
C GLU A 186 11.11 -4.11 -21.95
N PRO A 187 10.32 -3.81 -23.00
CA PRO A 187 8.88 -3.72 -22.86
C PRO A 187 8.33 -5.07 -22.41
N CYS A 188 7.51 -5.08 -21.36
CA CYS A 188 7.07 -6.30 -20.68
C CYS A 188 6.05 -7.12 -21.50
N SER A 189 6.52 -7.67 -22.61
CA SER A 189 5.77 -8.51 -23.55
C SER A 189 5.62 -9.96 -23.09
N SER A 190 6.09 -10.28 -21.87
CA SER A 190 5.93 -11.60 -21.26
C SER A 190 4.46 -11.91 -20.97
N ASP A 191 4.06 -13.13 -21.31
CA ASP A 191 2.82 -13.72 -20.83
C ASP A 191 3.05 -14.35 -19.45
N CYS A 192 2.70 -13.58 -18.43
CA CYS A 192 2.86 -13.95 -17.03
C CYS A 192 1.78 -14.93 -16.61
N ARG A 193 2.14 -15.99 -15.90
CA ARG A 193 1.12 -16.83 -15.24
C ARG A 193 0.72 -16.19 -13.93
N VAL A 194 -0.58 -16.08 -13.68
CA VAL A 194 -1.15 -15.64 -12.40
C VAL A 194 -2.19 -16.64 -11.91
N GLN A 195 -2.22 -16.88 -10.61
CA GLN A 195 -3.23 -17.70 -9.96
C GLN A 195 -3.77 -16.94 -8.75
N LEU A 196 -5.10 -16.81 -8.67
CA LEU A 196 -5.80 -16.39 -7.46
C LEU A 196 -5.75 -17.57 -6.47
N VAL A 197 -5.08 -17.37 -5.33
CA VAL A 197 -4.84 -18.41 -4.32
C VAL A 197 -5.53 -18.05 -3.01
N GLU A 198 -6.06 -19.05 -2.31
CA GLU A 198 -6.78 -18.85 -1.06
C GLU A 198 -6.45 -19.92 -0.02
N SER A 199 -6.38 -19.53 1.24
CA SER A 199 -6.44 -20.47 2.37
C SER A 199 -7.89 -20.59 2.81
N ILE A 200 -8.35 -21.81 3.05
CA ILE A 200 -9.69 -22.10 3.57
C ILE A 200 -9.55 -22.74 4.95
N PRO A 201 -10.15 -22.17 6.01
CA PRO A 201 -10.16 -22.77 7.34
C PRO A 201 -10.67 -24.21 7.31
N VAL A 202 -9.92 -25.14 7.93
CA VAL A 202 -10.31 -26.56 8.00
C VAL A 202 -11.76 -26.69 8.49
N GLY A 203 -12.57 -27.45 7.74
CA GLY A 203 -13.98 -27.68 8.02
C GLY A 203 -14.95 -26.57 7.59
N LEU A 204 -14.49 -25.44 7.01
CA LEU A 204 -15.39 -24.37 6.57
C LEU A 204 -16.31 -24.81 5.41
N TYR A 205 -15.78 -25.49 4.39
CA TYR A 205 -16.58 -26.01 3.28
C TYR A 205 -16.56 -27.55 3.27
N GLN A 206 -17.73 -28.17 3.08
CA GLN A 206 -17.88 -29.64 2.97
C GLN A 206 -17.10 -30.23 1.78
N SER A 207 -16.90 -29.43 0.75
CA SER A 207 -15.95 -29.70 -0.33
C SER A 207 -15.24 -28.38 -0.62
N PRO A 208 -13.95 -28.24 -0.30
CA PRO A 208 -13.22 -27.02 -0.61
C PRO A 208 -13.14 -26.81 -2.13
N PRO A 209 -13.17 -25.56 -2.60
CA PRO A 209 -13.08 -25.24 -4.02
C PRO A 209 -11.71 -25.61 -4.59
N SER A 210 -11.65 -25.95 -5.87
CA SER A 210 -10.44 -26.47 -6.53
C SER A 210 -9.38 -25.40 -6.88
N ARG A 211 -9.33 -24.28 -6.14
CA ARG A 211 -8.28 -23.26 -6.31
C ARG A 211 -7.02 -23.71 -5.56
N GLN A 212 -5.84 -23.31 -6.04
CA GLN A 212 -4.58 -23.69 -5.40
C GLN A 212 -4.45 -23.02 -4.02
N SER A 213 -4.07 -23.77 -2.99
CA SER A 213 -3.86 -23.20 -1.66
C SER A 213 -2.63 -22.30 -1.61
N ILE A 214 -2.59 -21.36 -0.66
CA ILE A 214 -1.43 -20.49 -0.46
C ILE A 214 -0.19 -21.31 -0.09
N ALA A 215 -0.34 -22.38 0.71
CA ALA A 215 0.75 -23.30 1.04
C ALA A 215 1.32 -24.00 -0.20
N ASP A 216 0.48 -24.59 -1.04
CA ASP A 216 0.93 -25.26 -2.28
C ASP A 216 1.59 -24.26 -3.25
N SER A 217 1.10 -23.02 -3.26
CA SER A 217 1.69 -21.91 -4.02
C SER A 217 3.09 -21.56 -3.52
N TRP A 218 3.26 -21.36 -2.21
CA TRP A 218 4.58 -21.08 -1.61
C TRP A 218 5.56 -22.23 -1.82
N LEU A 219 5.13 -23.49 -1.64
CA LEU A 219 5.93 -24.68 -1.93
C LEU A 219 6.35 -24.74 -3.40
N ARG A 220 5.45 -24.40 -4.34
CA ARG A 220 5.73 -24.33 -5.78
C ARG A 220 6.67 -23.17 -6.16
N LEU A 221 6.64 -22.05 -5.43
CA LEU A 221 7.61 -20.96 -5.59
C LEU A 221 8.99 -21.36 -5.06
N LEU A 222 9.07 -22.09 -3.93
CA LEU A 222 10.31 -22.61 -3.33
C LEU A 222 10.95 -23.76 -4.13
N ASP A 223 10.14 -24.55 -4.84
CA ASP A 223 10.60 -25.53 -5.83
C ASP A 223 11.23 -24.86 -7.06
N LYS A 224 10.68 -23.71 -7.48
CA LYS A 224 11.17 -22.92 -8.62
C LYS A 224 12.37 -22.03 -8.34
N ALA A 225 12.82 -21.90 -7.09
CA ALA A 225 13.90 -20.99 -6.72
C ALA A 225 15.29 -21.54 -7.11
N ASN A 226 16.07 -20.74 -7.86
CA ASN A 226 17.41 -21.12 -8.35
C ASN A 226 18.54 -20.24 -7.80
N SER A 227 18.24 -19.03 -7.32
CA SER A 227 19.27 -18.05 -6.91
C SER A 227 18.90 -17.28 -5.64
N SER A 228 17.66 -16.82 -5.48
CA SER A 228 17.25 -16.03 -4.32
C SER A 228 15.76 -16.12 -3.99
N VAL A 229 15.45 -16.12 -2.70
CA VAL A 229 14.10 -15.92 -2.14
C VAL A 229 14.19 -14.75 -1.16
N GLN A 230 13.32 -13.76 -1.33
CA GLN A 230 13.22 -12.55 -0.52
C GLN A 230 11.82 -12.48 0.08
N ILE A 231 11.68 -12.36 1.39
CA ILE A 231 10.37 -12.33 2.06
C ILE A 231 10.28 -11.08 2.94
N ALA A 232 9.29 -10.23 2.69
CA ALA A 232 8.82 -9.23 3.64
C ALA A 232 7.61 -9.79 4.40
N ALA A 233 7.66 -9.69 5.72
CA ALA A 233 6.73 -10.30 6.66
C ALA A 233 6.45 -9.37 7.84
N PHE A 234 5.35 -9.63 8.54
CA PHE A 234 5.10 -9.06 9.86
C PHE A 234 5.86 -9.85 10.95
N TYR A 235 5.59 -11.16 11.03
CA TYR A 235 6.33 -12.14 11.85
C TYR A 235 6.46 -13.49 11.12
N PHE A 236 7.16 -14.47 11.73
CA PHE A 236 7.19 -15.87 11.30
C PHE A 236 6.79 -16.81 12.46
N THR A 237 5.79 -17.66 12.21
CA THR A 237 5.27 -18.70 13.11
C THR A 237 4.75 -19.87 12.27
N LEU A 238 5.60 -20.47 11.43
CA LEU A 238 5.23 -21.57 10.51
C LEU A 238 5.11 -22.94 11.20
N ARG A 239 5.38 -23.03 12.52
CA ARG A 239 5.34 -24.27 13.32
C ARG A 239 4.30 -24.14 14.45
N GLY A 240 3.56 -25.21 14.70
CA GLY A 240 2.38 -25.18 15.60
C GLY A 240 2.68 -25.10 17.10
N GLY A 241 3.93 -25.30 17.54
CA GLY A 241 4.26 -25.35 18.97
C GLY A 241 3.43 -26.40 19.72
N LYS A 242 2.69 -25.99 20.75
CA LYS A 242 1.75 -26.85 21.50
C LYS A 242 0.54 -27.30 20.66
N PHE A 243 0.22 -26.58 19.58
CA PHE A 243 -0.84 -26.90 18.62
C PHE A 243 -0.33 -27.69 17.39
N ALA A 244 0.89 -28.23 17.43
CA ALA A 244 1.47 -29.01 16.33
C ALA A 244 0.82 -30.39 16.15
N ASP A 245 -0.35 -30.41 15.51
CA ASP A 245 -1.12 -31.61 15.17
C ASP A 245 -1.07 -31.91 13.65
N SER A 246 -2.21 -32.19 13.02
CA SER A 246 -2.35 -32.22 11.56
C SER A 246 -2.41 -30.83 10.91
N SER A 247 -2.82 -29.79 11.64
CA SER A 247 -3.18 -28.47 11.10
C SER A 247 -1.98 -27.57 10.77
N ASP A 248 -0.85 -27.70 11.48
CA ASP A 248 0.37 -26.95 11.18
C ASP A 248 1.26 -27.61 10.10
N SER A 249 0.86 -28.79 9.60
CA SER A 249 1.67 -29.60 8.69
C SER A 249 2.09 -28.88 7.40
N GLN A 250 1.22 -28.01 6.86
CA GLN A 250 1.54 -27.17 5.70
C GLN A 250 2.59 -26.10 6.03
N GLY A 251 2.52 -25.50 7.22
CA GLY A 251 3.53 -24.55 7.71
C GLY A 251 4.90 -25.22 7.89
N ARG A 252 4.93 -26.38 8.55
CA ARG A 252 6.15 -27.19 8.71
C ARG A 252 6.79 -27.58 7.37
N LEU A 253 5.99 -27.93 6.36
CA LEU A 253 6.52 -28.22 5.02
C LEU A 253 7.14 -27.00 4.34
N VAL A 254 6.55 -25.80 4.50
CA VAL A 254 7.13 -24.55 4.01
C VAL A 254 8.42 -24.20 4.76
N PHE A 255 8.42 -24.34 6.08
CA PHE A 255 9.57 -24.06 6.95
C PHE A 255 10.79 -24.94 6.62
N GLU A 256 10.61 -26.25 6.44
CA GLU A 256 11.70 -27.15 6.04
C GLU A 256 12.21 -26.87 4.61
N GLN A 257 11.33 -26.47 3.67
CA GLN A 257 11.77 -26.02 2.35
C GLN A 257 12.61 -24.74 2.41
N LEU A 258 12.22 -23.77 3.26
CA LEU A 258 12.98 -22.53 3.51
C LEU A 258 14.37 -22.83 4.11
N LYS A 259 14.43 -23.68 5.15
CA LYS A 259 15.70 -24.17 5.74
C LYS A 259 16.58 -24.87 4.70
N GLY A 260 15.98 -25.62 3.78
CA GLY A 260 16.67 -26.33 2.71
C GLY A 260 17.33 -25.44 1.65
N LEU A 261 16.92 -24.17 1.49
CA LEU A 261 17.34 -23.32 0.36
C LEU A 261 18.86 -23.15 0.22
N LYS A 262 19.59 -22.95 1.32
CA LYS A 262 21.05 -22.80 1.29
C LYS A 262 21.76 -24.03 0.74
N SER A 263 21.21 -25.23 0.97
CA SER A 263 21.75 -26.48 0.39
C SER A 263 21.53 -26.59 -1.12
N LYS A 264 20.48 -25.95 -1.66
CA LYS A 264 20.25 -25.77 -3.10
C LYS A 264 21.14 -24.66 -3.71
N GLY A 265 21.92 -23.93 -2.91
CA GLY A 265 22.65 -22.74 -3.33
C GLY A 265 21.79 -21.46 -3.42
N VAL A 266 20.53 -21.52 -2.99
CA VAL A 266 19.57 -20.41 -3.05
C VAL A 266 19.73 -19.51 -1.83
N LYS A 267 19.85 -18.20 -2.05
CA LYS A 267 19.96 -17.21 -0.98
C LYS A 267 18.58 -16.86 -0.40
N LEU A 268 18.34 -17.12 0.88
CA LEU A 268 17.15 -16.64 1.60
C LEU A 268 17.46 -15.30 2.30
N GLN A 269 16.60 -14.30 2.09
CA GLN A 269 16.63 -13.00 2.79
C GLN A 269 15.24 -12.70 3.37
N ILE A 270 15.17 -12.31 4.63
CA ILE A 270 13.92 -12.08 5.36
C ILE A 270 13.95 -10.69 6.01
N ALA A 271 12.94 -9.86 5.69
CA ALA A 271 12.63 -8.62 6.37
C ALA A 271 11.37 -8.84 7.22
N VAL A 272 11.50 -8.75 8.55
CA VAL A 272 10.41 -8.82 9.53
C VAL A 272 10.23 -7.47 10.23
N ASN A 273 9.11 -7.26 10.91
CA ASN A 273 8.92 -6.09 11.75
C ASN A 273 9.98 -6.02 12.89
N ALA A 274 10.22 -4.82 13.43
CA ALA A 274 10.84 -4.66 14.74
C ALA A 274 9.87 -3.91 15.69
N PRO A 275 9.71 -4.33 16.95
CA PRO A 275 10.22 -5.57 17.55
C PRO A 275 9.57 -6.85 16.97
N GLN A 276 10.04 -8.00 17.44
CA GLN A 276 9.39 -9.30 17.34
C GLN A 276 9.19 -9.86 18.76
N THR A 277 7.97 -10.26 19.10
CA THR A 277 7.64 -10.97 20.35
C THR A 277 8.15 -12.42 20.33
N SER A 278 8.20 -13.06 19.16
CA SER A 278 8.89 -14.34 18.96
C SER A 278 9.81 -14.32 17.75
N SER A 279 11.03 -14.81 17.92
CA SER A 279 12.07 -14.90 16.88
C SER A 279 12.52 -16.34 16.61
N GLU A 280 11.81 -17.36 17.13
CA GLU A 280 12.25 -18.76 17.08
C GLU A 280 12.43 -19.27 15.63
N ASP A 281 11.42 -19.09 14.78
CA ASP A 281 11.47 -19.46 13.35
C ASP A 281 12.58 -18.69 12.62
N THR A 282 12.69 -17.38 12.84
CA THR A 282 13.70 -16.53 12.18
C THR A 282 15.12 -16.86 12.62
N ALA A 283 15.33 -17.21 13.89
CA ALA A 283 16.63 -17.61 14.43
C ALA A 283 17.05 -18.99 13.91
N GLU A 284 16.13 -19.95 13.82
CA GLU A 284 16.44 -21.25 13.22
C GLU A 284 16.71 -21.11 11.71
N LEU A 285 15.97 -20.26 10.99
CA LEU A 285 16.24 -19.94 9.58
C LEU A 285 17.59 -19.21 9.40
N ALA A 286 17.96 -18.31 10.31
CA ALA A 286 19.27 -17.66 10.32
C ALA A 286 20.41 -18.66 10.61
N ALA A 287 20.20 -19.64 11.49
CA ALA A 287 21.14 -20.73 11.76
C ALA A 287 21.28 -21.67 10.55
N ALA A 288 20.18 -21.97 9.85
CA ALA A 288 20.20 -22.63 8.54
C ALA A 288 20.88 -21.76 7.46
N GLY A 289 20.99 -20.45 7.69
CA GLY A 289 21.79 -19.51 6.92
C GLY A 289 21.03 -18.57 6.00
N ALA A 290 19.78 -18.25 6.34
CA ALA A 290 19.11 -17.05 5.85
C ALA A 290 19.81 -15.78 6.36
N GLU A 291 19.69 -14.68 5.61
CA GLU A 291 19.95 -13.34 6.15
C GLU A 291 18.62 -12.76 6.67
N VAL A 292 18.50 -12.54 7.98
CA VAL A 292 17.33 -11.90 8.59
C VAL A 292 17.65 -10.43 8.92
N ARG A 293 16.67 -9.54 8.75
CA ARG A 293 16.67 -8.16 9.23
C ARG A 293 15.34 -7.83 9.86
N GLU A 294 15.39 -7.32 11.08
CA GLU A 294 14.26 -6.65 11.72
C GLU A 294 14.20 -5.20 11.21
N VAL A 295 12.99 -4.70 10.98
CA VAL A 295 12.73 -3.41 10.34
C VAL A 295 11.91 -2.54 11.28
N ASP A 296 12.62 -1.70 12.04
CA ASP A 296 12.02 -0.67 12.88
C ASP A 296 11.38 0.41 12.00
N LEU A 297 10.05 0.37 11.93
CA LEU A 297 9.22 1.46 11.39
C LEU A 297 8.62 2.33 12.50
N GLN A 298 8.69 1.94 13.77
CA GLN A 298 8.19 2.77 14.87
C GLN A 298 9.00 4.07 14.97
N ALA A 299 10.32 4.00 14.86
CA ALA A 299 11.21 5.17 14.83
C ALA A 299 11.07 6.04 13.56
N VAL A 300 10.44 5.51 12.50
CA VAL A 300 10.38 6.14 11.16
C VAL A 300 9.01 6.73 10.83
N THR A 301 7.95 6.00 11.15
CA THR A 301 6.55 6.30 10.78
C THR A 301 5.58 6.20 11.96
N GLY A 302 5.99 5.58 13.07
CA GLY A 302 5.11 5.19 14.17
C GLY A 302 4.28 3.92 13.90
N GLY A 303 4.51 3.22 12.79
CA GLY A 303 3.78 2.00 12.41
C GLY A 303 4.66 0.75 12.31
N ILE A 304 4.09 -0.32 11.78
CA ILE A 304 4.71 -1.66 11.67
C ILE A 304 4.93 -2.10 10.21
N VAL A 305 5.78 -3.10 9.97
CA VAL A 305 5.80 -3.83 8.68
C VAL A 305 4.65 -4.82 8.63
N HIS A 306 3.55 -4.45 7.98
CA HIS A 306 2.41 -5.36 7.79
C HIS A 306 2.42 -6.09 6.44
N THR A 307 3.43 -5.85 5.61
CA THR A 307 3.56 -6.46 4.29
C THR A 307 3.73 -7.98 4.36
N LYS A 308 3.03 -8.72 3.49
CA LYS A 308 3.22 -10.16 3.25
C LYS A 308 3.56 -10.40 1.78
N LEU A 309 4.85 -10.31 1.45
CA LEU A 309 5.38 -10.32 0.06
C LEU A 309 6.56 -11.29 -0.05
N TRP A 310 6.49 -12.20 -1.02
CA TRP A 310 7.60 -13.10 -1.38
C TRP A 310 8.07 -12.79 -2.79
N VAL A 311 9.37 -12.63 -3.03
CA VAL A 311 9.95 -12.50 -4.37
C VAL A 311 11.01 -13.57 -4.58
N VAL A 312 10.91 -14.29 -5.71
CA VAL A 312 11.80 -15.42 -6.06
C VAL A 312 12.46 -15.14 -7.39
N ASP A 313 13.81 -15.21 -7.41
CA ASP A 313 14.69 -14.98 -8.56
C ASP A 313 14.42 -13.66 -9.35
N GLN A 314 13.74 -12.68 -8.74
CA GLN A 314 13.18 -11.50 -9.43
C GLN A 314 12.38 -11.88 -10.69
N LYS A 315 11.67 -13.01 -10.63
CA LYS A 315 10.97 -13.65 -11.75
C LYS A 315 9.61 -14.24 -11.37
N HIS A 316 9.42 -14.60 -10.10
CA HIS A 316 8.16 -15.04 -9.52
C HIS A 316 7.91 -14.26 -8.23
N PHE A 317 6.66 -14.11 -7.80
CA PHE A 317 6.33 -13.54 -6.50
C PHE A 317 4.97 -14.01 -5.97
N TYR A 318 4.76 -13.87 -4.66
CA TYR A 318 3.44 -13.95 -4.01
C TYR A 318 3.16 -12.67 -3.24
N LEU A 319 1.92 -12.17 -3.32
CA LEU A 319 1.40 -11.05 -2.55
C LEU A 319 -0.04 -11.38 -2.10
N GLY A 320 -0.38 -11.13 -0.84
CA GLY A 320 -1.73 -11.35 -0.33
C GLY A 320 -1.85 -11.08 1.16
N SER A 321 -2.95 -11.55 1.77
CA SER A 321 -3.23 -11.32 3.18
C SER A 321 -2.50 -12.26 4.15
N ALA A 322 -2.07 -13.45 3.70
CA ALA A 322 -1.52 -14.48 4.58
C ALA A 322 -0.21 -14.08 5.25
N ASN A 323 -0.21 -14.04 6.60
CA ASN A 323 1.02 -13.98 7.40
C ASN A 323 1.85 -15.25 7.21
N MET A 324 3.14 -15.22 7.59
CA MET A 324 4.03 -16.38 7.57
C MET A 324 3.76 -17.26 8.80
N ASP A 325 2.50 -17.70 8.91
CA ASP A 325 1.88 -18.37 10.04
C ASP A 325 1.22 -19.67 9.57
N TRP A 326 1.35 -20.76 10.33
CA TRP A 326 0.66 -22.01 10.04
C TRP A 326 -0.88 -21.86 10.04
N ARG A 327 -1.44 -20.95 10.85
CA ARG A 327 -2.86 -20.58 10.88
C ARG A 327 -3.31 -19.89 9.60
N SER A 328 -2.49 -18.99 9.04
CA SER A 328 -2.74 -18.39 7.72
C SER A 328 -2.68 -19.42 6.56
N LEU A 329 -2.16 -20.63 6.80
CA LEU A 329 -2.16 -21.70 5.80
C LEU A 329 -3.34 -22.69 5.95
N SER A 330 -3.89 -22.91 7.16
CA SER A 330 -4.96 -23.91 7.36
C SER A 330 -6.17 -23.50 8.22
N GLN A 331 -6.12 -22.42 9.02
CA GLN A 331 -7.16 -22.06 10.00
C GLN A 331 -7.79 -20.67 9.79
N VAL A 332 -7.18 -19.83 8.96
CA VAL A 332 -7.63 -18.49 8.61
C VAL A 332 -8.02 -18.45 7.14
N LYS A 333 -9.05 -17.67 6.79
CA LYS A 333 -9.44 -17.46 5.40
C LYS A 333 -8.63 -16.30 4.82
N GLU A 334 -7.77 -16.63 3.87
CA GLU A 334 -6.79 -15.72 3.26
C GLU A 334 -6.99 -15.67 1.75
N VAL A 335 -6.59 -14.57 1.10
CA VAL A 335 -6.58 -14.43 -0.36
C VAL A 335 -5.27 -13.76 -0.80
N GLY A 336 -4.71 -14.22 -1.91
CA GLY A 336 -3.53 -13.62 -2.54
C GLY A 336 -3.37 -13.98 -4.01
N LEU A 337 -2.29 -13.50 -4.61
CA LEU A 337 -1.88 -13.81 -5.97
C LEU A 337 -0.54 -14.53 -5.94
N SER A 338 -0.45 -15.61 -6.72
CA SER A 338 0.80 -16.28 -7.08
C SER A 338 1.12 -15.95 -8.53
N VAL A 339 2.27 -15.30 -8.77
CA VAL A 339 2.66 -14.81 -10.11
C VAL A 339 3.99 -15.45 -10.52
N GLU A 340 4.03 -16.04 -11.70
CA GLU A 340 5.17 -16.78 -12.25
C GLU A 340 5.61 -16.29 -13.63
N ASP A 341 6.91 -16.43 -13.90
CA ASP A 341 7.56 -16.08 -15.18
C ASP A 341 7.30 -14.61 -15.61
N CYS A 342 7.26 -13.71 -14.62
CA CYS A 342 6.84 -12.32 -14.77
C CYS A 342 7.91 -11.34 -14.27
N SER A 343 9.11 -11.41 -14.83
CA SER A 343 10.27 -10.68 -14.30
C SER A 343 10.09 -9.16 -14.21
N CYS A 344 9.33 -8.49 -15.08
CA CYS A 344 9.13 -7.05 -14.95
C CYS A 344 8.39 -6.65 -13.67
N LEU A 345 7.37 -7.43 -13.29
CA LEU A 345 6.53 -7.19 -12.12
C LEU A 345 7.18 -7.75 -10.83
N ALA A 346 7.87 -8.89 -10.94
CA ALA A 346 8.67 -9.44 -9.84
C ALA A 346 9.89 -8.56 -9.50
N GLN A 347 10.51 -7.89 -10.47
CA GLN A 347 11.52 -6.85 -10.22
C GLN A 347 10.92 -5.62 -9.53
N ASP A 348 9.71 -5.20 -9.92
CA ASP A 348 9.05 -4.07 -9.26
C ASP A 348 8.70 -4.38 -7.79
N ALA A 349 8.26 -5.61 -7.51
CA ALA A 349 8.10 -6.13 -6.16
C ALA A 349 9.43 -6.20 -5.38
N ALA A 350 10.53 -6.62 -6.04
CA ALA A 350 11.86 -6.66 -5.43
C ALA A 350 12.34 -5.27 -4.98
N ARG A 351 11.92 -4.20 -5.67
CA ARG A 351 12.24 -2.82 -5.25
C ARG A 351 11.52 -2.42 -3.97
N ILE A 352 10.31 -2.92 -3.73
CA ILE A 352 9.59 -2.71 -2.46
C ILE A 352 10.28 -3.47 -1.33
N PHE A 353 10.62 -4.75 -1.51
CA PHE A 353 11.45 -5.49 -0.56
C PHE A 353 12.78 -4.77 -0.28
N GLY A 354 13.41 -4.21 -1.32
CA GLY A 354 14.65 -3.44 -1.23
C GLY A 354 14.57 -2.18 -0.35
N LEU A 355 13.38 -1.61 -0.14
CA LEU A 355 13.17 -0.51 0.81
C LEU A 355 13.25 -1.03 2.25
N TYR A 356 12.43 -2.03 2.61
CA TYR A 356 12.46 -2.64 3.95
C TYR A 356 13.84 -3.21 4.29
N TRP A 357 14.49 -3.87 3.31
CA TRP A 357 15.85 -4.38 3.44
C TRP A 357 16.89 -3.27 3.68
N SER A 358 16.67 -2.07 3.13
CA SER A 358 17.53 -0.91 3.37
C SER A 358 17.29 -0.30 4.75
N ILE A 359 16.03 -0.22 5.21
CA ILE A 359 15.66 0.31 6.53
C ILE A 359 16.21 -0.59 7.65
N GLY A 360 15.94 -1.90 7.62
CA GLY A 360 16.52 -2.87 8.54
C GLY A 360 18.04 -3.08 8.39
N GLY A 361 18.69 -2.34 7.49
CA GLY A 361 20.15 -2.24 7.39
C GLY A 361 20.73 -0.92 7.91
N ALA A 362 19.89 0.02 8.34
CA ALA A 362 20.29 1.37 8.74
C ALA A 362 20.38 1.48 10.28
N SER A 363 21.56 1.79 10.80
CA SER A 363 21.86 1.73 12.24
C SER A 363 21.33 2.92 13.07
N LYS A 364 20.30 3.65 12.61
CA LYS A 364 19.87 4.94 13.19
C LYS A 364 18.37 5.28 13.04
N GLY A 365 17.48 4.33 12.71
CA GLY A 365 16.02 4.55 12.66
C GLY A 365 15.58 5.75 11.79
N SER A 366 16.36 6.10 10.77
CA SER A 366 16.19 7.34 9.99
C SER A 366 16.33 7.06 8.50
N LEU A 367 15.40 7.61 7.72
CA LEU A 367 15.36 7.45 6.27
C LEU A 367 16.52 8.17 5.58
N PRO A 368 17.01 7.65 4.45
CA PRO A 368 17.85 8.46 3.57
C PRO A 368 16.99 9.63 3.02
N PRO A 369 17.56 10.84 2.86
CA PRO A 369 16.81 11.98 2.34
C PRO A 369 16.34 11.78 0.88
N TYR A 370 16.95 10.83 0.17
CA TYR A 370 16.56 10.37 -1.16
C TYR A 370 16.81 8.87 -1.27
N TRP A 371 15.82 8.11 -1.76
CA TRP A 371 16.02 6.70 -2.07
C TRP A 371 16.98 6.52 -3.27
N PRO A 372 17.84 5.48 -3.27
CA PRO A 372 18.64 5.13 -4.43
C PRO A 372 17.76 4.84 -5.65
N ALA A 373 18.21 5.24 -6.84
CA ALA A 373 17.39 5.23 -8.05
C ALA A 373 16.88 3.83 -8.42
N ARG A 374 17.70 2.80 -8.18
CA ARG A 374 17.37 1.39 -8.36
C ARG A 374 16.17 0.89 -7.54
N LEU A 375 15.70 1.64 -6.53
CA LEU A 375 14.50 1.34 -5.75
C LEU A 375 13.25 2.09 -6.24
N SER A 376 13.37 3.06 -7.16
CA SER A 376 12.24 3.77 -7.79
C SER A 376 11.29 2.77 -8.46
N ALA A 377 9.98 3.02 -8.46
CA ALA A 377 9.03 2.09 -9.06
C ALA A 377 9.23 1.90 -10.57
N LEU A 378 8.95 0.67 -11.05
CA LEU A 378 8.77 0.35 -12.47
C LEU A 378 7.30 0.47 -12.92
N SER A 379 6.36 0.58 -11.98
CA SER A 379 4.93 0.69 -12.28
C SER A 379 4.22 1.71 -11.37
N SER A 380 3.22 2.40 -11.93
CA SER A 380 2.31 3.28 -11.19
C SER A 380 0.93 3.31 -11.84
N SER A 381 -0.04 3.94 -11.18
CA SER A 381 -1.38 4.20 -11.75
C SER A 381 -1.35 5.10 -12.99
N GLN A 382 -0.32 5.95 -13.15
CA GLN A 382 -0.11 6.75 -14.37
C GLN A 382 0.67 5.98 -15.44
N ASN A 383 1.61 5.12 -15.03
CA ASN A 383 2.46 4.31 -15.90
C ASN A 383 2.37 2.81 -15.53
N PRO A 384 1.24 2.14 -15.81
CA PRO A 384 1.08 0.73 -15.51
C PRO A 384 1.87 -0.15 -16.49
N LEU A 385 2.37 -1.29 -16.01
CA LEU A 385 3.00 -2.29 -16.87
C LEU A 385 1.92 -2.92 -17.77
N ARG A 386 2.17 -2.87 -19.08
CA ARG A 386 1.33 -3.51 -20.10
C ARG A 386 1.93 -4.86 -20.45
N LEU A 387 1.23 -5.92 -20.04
CA LEU A 387 1.67 -7.30 -20.14
C LEU A 387 0.46 -8.23 -20.42
N LYS A 388 0.68 -9.54 -20.44
CA LYS A 388 -0.42 -10.52 -20.44
C LYS A 388 -0.44 -11.31 -19.12
N LEU A 389 -1.65 -11.62 -18.66
CA LEU A 389 -1.94 -12.49 -17.53
C LEU A 389 -2.72 -13.69 -18.06
N ASN A 390 -2.12 -14.88 -18.05
CA ASN A 390 -2.70 -16.12 -18.60
C ASN A 390 -3.22 -15.95 -20.05
N GLY A 391 -2.47 -15.25 -20.90
CA GLY A 391 -2.81 -14.94 -22.28
C GLY A 391 -3.65 -13.68 -22.50
N VAL A 392 -4.38 -13.23 -21.48
CA VAL A 392 -5.27 -12.06 -21.54
C VAL A 392 -4.49 -10.76 -21.30
N PRO A 393 -4.58 -9.74 -22.17
CA PRO A 393 -3.94 -8.44 -21.92
C PRO A 393 -4.35 -7.81 -20.58
N ALA A 394 -3.39 -7.15 -19.92
CA ALA A 394 -3.59 -6.48 -18.65
C ALA A 394 -2.75 -5.20 -18.52
N GLN A 395 -3.27 -4.23 -17.77
CA GLN A 395 -2.51 -3.13 -17.18
C GLN A 395 -2.37 -3.41 -15.68
N VAL A 396 -1.13 -3.51 -15.21
CA VAL A 396 -0.80 -3.96 -13.85
C VAL A 396 0.16 -2.99 -13.18
N TYR A 397 -0.05 -2.67 -11.91
CA TYR A 397 0.91 -1.94 -11.09
C TYR A 397 0.86 -2.31 -9.62
N LEU A 398 1.95 -2.00 -8.91
CA LEU A 398 2.08 -2.12 -7.46
C LEU A 398 1.98 -0.74 -6.80
N SER A 399 1.27 -0.69 -5.68
CA SER A 399 1.13 0.45 -4.78
C SER A 399 1.66 0.10 -3.39
N SER A 400 2.03 1.09 -2.58
CA SER A 400 2.51 0.83 -1.20
C SER A 400 2.19 1.96 -0.24
N ALA A 401 2.08 1.59 1.03
CA ALA A 401 1.96 2.49 2.17
C ALA A 401 3.17 2.38 3.10
N PRO A 402 3.38 3.36 3.99
CA PRO A 402 2.90 4.73 3.85
C PRO A 402 3.70 5.50 2.77
N PRO A 403 3.21 6.66 2.30
CA PRO A 403 3.92 7.50 1.35
C PRO A 403 5.35 7.88 1.79
N GLN A 404 5.58 8.07 3.09
CA GLN A 404 6.85 8.54 3.67
C GLN A 404 8.04 7.61 3.37
N ILE A 405 7.83 6.30 3.28
CA ILE A 405 8.89 5.32 2.97
C ILE A 405 8.91 4.91 1.49
N SER A 406 7.95 5.38 0.70
CA SER A 406 7.76 4.94 -0.69
C SER A 406 8.78 5.57 -1.64
N ALA A 407 9.29 4.80 -2.59
CA ALA A 407 10.27 5.27 -3.57
C ALA A 407 9.65 6.14 -4.68
N ARG A 408 10.51 6.91 -5.38
CA ARG A 408 10.09 7.76 -6.51
C ARG A 408 9.24 6.97 -7.51
N GLY A 409 8.09 7.53 -7.88
CA GLY A 409 7.19 6.98 -8.88
C GLY A 409 6.22 5.89 -8.40
N ARG A 410 6.36 5.37 -7.17
CA ARG A 410 5.41 4.41 -6.60
C ARG A 410 4.06 5.09 -6.35
N SER A 411 2.96 4.42 -6.68
CA SER A 411 1.62 4.88 -6.29
C SER A 411 1.39 4.66 -4.80
N ASP A 412 0.88 5.68 -4.13
CA ASP A 412 0.28 5.56 -2.79
C ASP A 412 -0.90 4.58 -2.81
N ASP A 413 -1.01 3.76 -1.76
CA ASP A 413 -2.01 2.68 -1.65
C ASP A 413 -3.42 3.21 -1.38
N LEU A 414 -3.55 4.26 -0.56
CA LEU A 414 -4.84 4.91 -0.31
C LEU A 414 -5.38 5.56 -1.59
N SER A 415 -4.57 6.39 -2.25
CA SER A 415 -4.89 7.01 -3.54
C SER A 415 -5.23 5.96 -4.60
N THR A 416 -4.61 4.78 -4.53
CA THR A 416 -4.90 3.65 -5.40
C THR A 416 -6.30 3.06 -5.14
N ILE A 417 -6.64 2.73 -3.89
CA ILE A 417 -7.98 2.25 -3.50
C ILE A 417 -9.06 3.26 -3.89
N LEU A 418 -8.85 4.55 -3.59
CA LEU A 418 -9.77 5.63 -3.93
C LEU A 418 -9.94 5.78 -5.46
N SER A 419 -8.86 5.62 -6.24
CA SER A 419 -8.93 5.65 -7.70
C SER A 419 -9.70 4.46 -8.28
N VAL A 420 -9.60 3.27 -7.69
CA VAL A 420 -10.37 2.07 -8.13
C VAL A 420 -11.86 2.23 -7.79
N ILE A 421 -12.19 2.75 -6.61
CA ILE A 421 -13.58 3.13 -6.24
C ILE A 421 -14.12 4.21 -7.21
N GLY A 422 -13.27 5.16 -7.62
CA GLY A 422 -13.62 6.24 -8.55
C GLY A 422 -13.93 5.78 -9.98
N ASP A 423 -13.24 4.76 -10.49
CA ASP A 423 -13.41 4.28 -11.87
C ASP A 423 -14.50 3.21 -12.05
N ALA A 424 -15.02 2.61 -10.96
CA ALA A 424 -16.13 1.65 -10.99
C ALA A 424 -17.42 2.26 -11.61
N ARG A 425 -18.17 1.46 -12.37
CA ARG A 425 -19.34 1.92 -13.15
C ARG A 425 -20.63 1.19 -12.85
N SER A 426 -20.58 -0.05 -12.39
CA SER A 426 -21.76 -0.82 -12.01
C SER A 426 -21.66 -1.48 -10.64
N PHE A 427 -20.49 -1.96 -10.21
CA PHE A 427 -20.35 -2.49 -8.85
C PHE A 427 -18.96 -2.31 -8.23
N ILE A 428 -18.93 -2.37 -6.89
CA ILE A 428 -17.77 -2.46 -6.02
C ILE A 428 -18.06 -3.57 -5.00
N HIS A 429 -17.29 -4.65 -5.06
CA HIS A 429 -17.33 -5.76 -4.11
C HIS A 429 -16.04 -5.76 -3.28
N ILE A 430 -16.15 -5.71 -1.96
CA ILE A 430 -15.01 -5.59 -1.03
C ILE A 430 -15.08 -6.71 -0.01
N SER A 431 -14.03 -7.50 0.13
CA SER A 431 -13.83 -8.36 1.30
C SER A 431 -12.65 -7.82 2.09
N VAL A 432 -12.89 -7.48 3.35
CA VAL A 432 -11.86 -7.02 4.29
C VAL A 432 -12.10 -7.66 5.64
N MET A 433 -11.05 -7.84 6.41
CA MET A 433 -11.11 -8.23 7.83
C MET A 433 -11.86 -7.16 8.63
N ASP A 434 -11.27 -5.98 8.78
CA ASP A 434 -11.84 -4.83 9.49
C ASP A 434 -11.99 -3.60 8.58
N TYR A 435 -13.11 -2.92 8.74
CA TYR A 435 -13.45 -1.64 8.10
C TYR A 435 -13.75 -0.62 9.20
N LEU A 436 -12.87 0.37 9.39
CA LEU A 436 -13.07 1.38 10.43
C LEU A 436 -12.64 2.77 9.92
N PRO A 437 -13.59 3.70 9.68
CA PRO A 437 -13.33 5.10 9.30
C PRO A 437 -12.70 5.98 10.41
N LEU A 438 -11.80 5.42 11.20
CA LEU A 438 -11.05 6.06 12.28
C LEU A 438 -9.54 5.76 12.16
N SER A 439 -8.72 6.43 12.96
CA SER A 439 -7.50 5.80 13.50
C SER A 439 -7.84 4.63 14.44
N GLN A 440 -6.95 3.65 14.52
CA GLN A 440 -6.96 2.63 15.58
C GLN A 440 -5.80 2.81 16.54
N TYR A 441 -4.66 3.32 16.06
CA TYR A 441 -3.40 3.32 16.80
C TYR A 441 -2.83 4.75 16.91
N THR A 442 -3.67 5.69 17.31
CA THR A 442 -3.29 7.11 17.47
C THR A 442 -4.23 7.75 18.45
N GLU A 443 -3.68 8.26 19.56
CA GLU A 443 -4.43 9.05 20.55
C GLU A 443 -4.20 10.56 20.37
N PRO A 444 -5.26 11.39 20.44
CA PRO A 444 -6.67 11.03 20.53
C PRO A 444 -7.19 10.36 19.25
N LEU A 445 -8.08 9.37 19.38
CA LEU A 445 -8.75 8.73 18.24
C LEU A 445 -9.34 9.76 17.26
N ARG A 446 -9.07 9.56 15.97
CA ARG A 446 -9.33 10.54 14.91
C ARG A 446 -10.30 10.02 13.88
N PHE A 447 -11.27 10.84 13.47
CA PHE A 447 -12.15 10.51 12.34
C PHE A 447 -11.38 10.58 11.00
N TRP A 448 -11.51 9.53 10.20
CA TRP A 448 -10.81 9.34 8.93
C TRP A 448 -11.77 8.78 7.85
N PRO A 449 -12.59 9.64 7.22
CA PRO A 449 -13.68 9.20 6.33
C PRO A 449 -13.24 8.95 4.88
N ALA A 450 -11.95 8.71 4.60
CA ALA A 450 -11.42 8.76 3.24
C ALA A 450 -12.07 7.72 2.29
N ILE A 451 -11.99 6.44 2.66
CA ILE A 451 -12.61 5.35 1.90
C ILE A 451 -14.14 5.40 2.04
N ASP A 452 -14.64 5.68 3.25
CA ASP A 452 -16.07 5.75 3.57
C ASP A 452 -16.82 6.75 2.69
N SER A 453 -16.31 7.98 2.58
CA SER A 453 -16.85 9.01 1.67
C SER A 453 -16.87 8.56 0.22
N ALA A 454 -15.83 7.86 -0.23
CA ALA A 454 -15.72 7.38 -1.61
C ALA A 454 -16.75 6.28 -1.93
N LEU A 455 -17.05 5.39 -0.97
CA LEU A 455 -18.09 4.36 -1.07
C LEU A 455 -19.50 4.98 -1.02
N ARG A 456 -19.76 5.93 -0.10
CA ARG A 456 -21.04 6.67 -0.06
C ARG A 456 -21.28 7.42 -1.37
N ALA A 457 -20.26 8.10 -1.91
CA ALA A 457 -20.35 8.78 -3.21
C ALA A 457 -20.52 7.81 -4.39
N ALA A 458 -20.02 6.57 -4.31
CA ALA A 458 -20.25 5.54 -5.32
C ALA A 458 -21.72 5.11 -5.34
N ALA A 459 -22.27 4.72 -4.18
CA ALA A 459 -23.65 4.26 -4.06
C ALA A 459 -24.68 5.38 -4.29
N CYS A 460 -24.54 6.51 -3.58
CA CYS A 460 -25.55 7.57 -3.56
C CYS A 460 -25.47 8.55 -4.74
N THR A 461 -24.26 8.84 -5.26
CA THR A 461 -24.07 9.87 -6.31
C THR A 461 -23.84 9.26 -7.69
N ARG A 462 -23.26 8.05 -7.78
CA ARG A 462 -23.00 7.36 -9.05
C ARG A 462 -23.93 6.18 -9.33
N GLY A 463 -24.74 5.73 -8.36
CA GLY A 463 -25.63 4.57 -8.50
C GLY A 463 -24.89 3.23 -8.65
N VAL A 464 -23.64 3.17 -8.21
CA VAL A 464 -22.80 1.96 -8.27
C VAL A 464 -23.15 1.05 -7.10
N GLN A 465 -23.44 -0.23 -7.37
CA GLN A 465 -23.75 -1.20 -6.32
C GLN A 465 -22.52 -1.47 -5.44
N VAL A 466 -22.61 -1.21 -4.13
CA VAL A 466 -21.53 -1.47 -3.18
C VAL A 466 -21.90 -2.65 -2.27
N ARG A 467 -20.98 -3.62 -2.13
CA ARG A 467 -21.11 -4.74 -1.20
C ARG A 467 -19.85 -4.89 -0.35
N LEU A 468 -19.97 -4.74 0.96
CA LEU A 468 -18.90 -4.96 1.93
C LEU A 468 -19.12 -6.29 2.66
N LEU A 469 -18.18 -7.22 2.52
CA LEU A 469 -18.12 -8.48 3.25
C LEU A 469 -17.02 -8.38 4.32
N VAL A 470 -17.43 -8.09 5.55
CA VAL A 470 -16.52 -7.73 6.65
C VAL A 470 -16.44 -8.88 7.66
N SER A 471 -15.31 -9.13 8.31
CA SER A 471 -15.17 -10.29 9.20
C SER A 471 -15.84 -10.07 10.56
N CYS A 472 -16.53 -11.08 11.08
CA CYS A 472 -17.02 -11.13 12.46
C CYS A 472 -16.24 -12.21 13.23
N TRP A 473 -15.45 -11.80 14.22
CA TRP A 473 -14.63 -12.69 15.04
C TRP A 473 -14.36 -12.08 16.42
N LYS A 474 -13.73 -12.83 17.33
CA LYS A 474 -13.53 -12.42 18.74
C LYS A 474 -12.85 -11.06 18.91
N HIS A 475 -12.03 -10.64 17.94
CA HIS A 475 -11.22 -9.43 17.99
C HIS A 475 -11.72 -8.33 17.02
N SER A 476 -12.93 -8.45 16.45
CA SER A 476 -13.56 -7.36 15.68
C SER A 476 -13.69 -6.09 16.53
N PRO A 477 -13.14 -4.92 16.13
CA PRO A 477 -13.26 -3.69 16.89
C PRO A 477 -14.73 -3.26 17.02
N ALA A 478 -15.26 -3.10 18.24
CA ALA A 478 -16.69 -2.84 18.45
C ALA A 478 -17.19 -1.55 17.78
N ALA A 479 -16.33 -0.52 17.69
CA ALA A 479 -16.61 0.72 16.97
C ALA A 479 -16.92 0.52 15.47
N MET A 480 -16.53 -0.61 14.86
CA MET A 480 -16.82 -0.94 13.46
C MET A 480 -18.32 -1.08 13.18
N PHE A 481 -19.08 -1.73 14.08
CA PHE A 481 -20.47 -2.08 13.82
C PHE A 481 -21.37 -0.83 13.61
N PRO A 482 -21.29 0.24 14.42
CA PRO A 482 -21.98 1.51 14.14
C PRO A 482 -21.65 2.13 12.78
N PHE A 483 -20.38 2.10 12.32
CA PHE A 483 -20.04 2.62 10.99
C PHE A 483 -20.65 1.77 9.87
N LEU A 484 -20.64 0.44 10.00
CA LEU A 484 -21.27 -0.46 9.04
C LEU A 484 -22.81 -0.28 9.00
N GLN A 485 -23.45 -0.12 10.16
CA GLN A 485 -24.89 0.22 10.25
C GLN A 485 -25.17 1.59 9.59
N SER A 486 -24.29 2.58 9.78
CA SER A 486 -24.43 3.91 9.14
C SER A 486 -24.36 3.89 7.61
N LEU A 487 -23.81 2.83 7.00
CA LEU A 487 -23.86 2.62 5.55
C LEU A 487 -25.22 2.04 5.14
N LEU A 488 -25.74 1.06 5.88
CA LEU A 488 -27.04 0.41 5.59
C LEU A 488 -28.22 1.39 5.60
N VAL A 489 -28.19 2.43 6.45
CA VAL A 489 -29.21 3.51 6.51
C VAL A 489 -29.34 4.26 5.16
N LEU A 490 -28.30 4.27 4.33
CA LEU A 490 -28.33 4.91 3.00
C LEU A 490 -29.17 4.13 1.97
N GLY A 491 -29.46 2.85 2.24
CA GLY A 491 -30.42 2.04 1.45
C GLY A 491 -31.89 2.41 1.68
N SER A 492 -32.18 3.41 2.51
CA SER A 492 -33.54 3.87 2.81
C SER A 492 -34.32 4.33 1.56
N PRO A 493 -35.66 4.22 1.52
CA PRO A 493 -36.48 4.57 0.35
C PRO A 493 -36.34 6.02 -0.15
N GLN A 494 -35.84 6.92 0.71
CA GLN A 494 -35.58 8.33 0.41
C GLN A 494 -34.24 8.51 -0.33
N LEU A 495 -33.19 7.80 0.09
CA LEU A 495 -31.82 7.96 -0.44
C LEU A 495 -31.51 6.97 -1.57
N LYS A 496 -32.03 5.74 -1.49
CA LYS A 496 -31.94 4.69 -2.51
C LYS A 496 -30.51 4.32 -2.94
N CYS A 497 -29.52 4.51 -2.07
CA CYS A 497 -28.15 4.14 -2.37
C CYS A 497 -28.02 2.61 -2.28
N ASP A 498 -27.58 1.94 -3.35
CA ASP A 498 -27.40 0.48 -3.35
C ASP A 498 -26.09 0.11 -2.64
N ILE A 499 -26.11 0.15 -1.30
CA ILE A 499 -25.01 -0.24 -0.44
C ILE A 499 -25.46 -1.31 0.56
N ASN A 500 -24.74 -2.43 0.57
CA ASN A 500 -25.08 -3.61 1.34
C ASN A 500 -23.86 -4.04 2.16
N VAL A 501 -24.08 -4.39 3.44
CA VAL A 501 -23.07 -4.98 4.31
C VAL A 501 -23.49 -6.39 4.69
N LYS A 502 -22.53 -7.31 4.71
CA LYS A 502 -22.65 -8.62 5.33
C LYS A 502 -21.47 -8.89 6.25
N MET A 503 -21.74 -9.60 7.33
CA MET A 503 -20.71 -10.08 8.25
C MET A 503 -20.36 -11.53 7.90
N PHE A 504 -19.08 -11.83 7.74
CA PHE A 504 -18.56 -13.17 7.45
C PHE A 504 -18.01 -13.82 8.72
N THR A 505 -18.62 -14.92 9.15
CA THR A 505 -18.29 -15.63 10.40
C THR A 505 -17.82 -17.04 10.08
N VAL A 506 -16.56 -17.38 10.42
CA VAL A 506 -16.02 -18.72 10.17
C VAL A 506 -16.61 -19.70 11.20
N ALA A 507 -17.49 -20.59 10.73
CA ALA A 507 -18.05 -21.66 11.57
C ALA A 507 -16.94 -22.56 12.14
N SER A 508 -17.05 -22.87 13.43
CA SER A 508 -15.95 -23.46 14.22
C SER A 508 -16.49 -24.34 15.36
N THR A 509 -15.84 -25.47 15.65
CA THR A 509 -16.15 -26.31 16.83
C THR A 509 -15.51 -25.76 18.10
N ALA A 510 -15.90 -26.30 19.27
CA ALA A 510 -15.30 -25.95 20.56
C ALA A 510 -13.79 -26.25 20.65
N GLU A 511 -13.28 -27.17 19.84
CA GLU A 511 -11.86 -27.50 19.70
C GLU A 511 -11.16 -26.48 18.80
N GLN A 512 -11.78 -26.12 17.67
CA GLN A 512 -11.21 -25.14 16.73
C GLN A 512 -11.14 -23.73 17.34
N MET A 513 -12.08 -23.39 18.25
CA MET A 513 -12.05 -22.15 19.03
C MET A 513 -10.93 -22.08 20.08
N LYS A 514 -10.17 -23.17 20.32
CA LYS A 514 -8.98 -23.17 21.19
C LYS A 514 -7.71 -22.76 20.45
N ILE A 515 -7.75 -22.64 19.13
CA ILE A 515 -6.61 -22.16 18.35
C ILE A 515 -6.64 -20.63 18.38
N PRO A 516 -5.67 -19.95 19.01
CA PRO A 516 -5.68 -18.49 19.14
C PRO A 516 -5.50 -17.84 17.75
N PHE A 517 -6.25 -16.76 17.52
CA PHE A 517 -6.25 -15.95 16.29
C PHE A 517 -6.60 -16.69 14.99
N ALA A 518 -7.14 -17.90 15.10
CA ALA A 518 -7.74 -18.62 13.99
C ALA A 518 -9.16 -18.14 13.68
N ARG A 519 -9.78 -18.73 12.65
CA ARG A 519 -11.24 -18.67 12.38
C ARG A 519 -11.76 -17.25 12.07
N VAL A 520 -10.98 -16.51 11.29
CA VAL A 520 -11.27 -15.15 10.79
C VAL A 520 -11.22 -15.10 9.26
N ASN A 521 -11.97 -14.19 8.63
CA ASN A 521 -11.78 -13.82 7.21
C ASN A 521 -10.76 -12.69 7.13
N HIS A 522 -9.50 -13.05 6.99
CA HIS A 522 -8.37 -12.12 7.04
C HIS A 522 -8.06 -11.49 5.67
N ALA A 523 -8.67 -11.97 4.59
CA ALA A 523 -8.54 -11.43 3.23
C ALA A 523 -8.78 -9.91 3.15
N LYS A 524 -7.95 -9.19 2.38
CA LYS A 524 -8.14 -7.76 2.05
C LYS A 524 -8.07 -7.55 0.53
N TYR A 525 -9.23 -7.48 -0.12
CA TYR A 525 -9.32 -7.24 -1.56
C TYR A 525 -10.60 -6.51 -1.97
N MET A 526 -10.55 -5.90 -3.15
CA MET A 526 -11.68 -5.25 -3.81
C MET A 526 -11.71 -5.65 -5.29
N VAL A 527 -12.91 -5.92 -5.81
CA VAL A 527 -13.15 -6.17 -7.24
C VAL A 527 -14.32 -5.32 -7.72
N THR A 528 -14.15 -4.69 -8.88
CA THR A 528 -15.15 -3.87 -9.55
C THR A 528 -15.49 -4.48 -10.91
N ASP A 529 -16.39 -3.84 -11.67
CA ASP A 529 -16.68 -4.20 -13.07
C ASP A 529 -15.48 -4.07 -14.04
N ARG A 530 -14.33 -3.59 -13.55
CA ARG A 530 -13.18 -3.15 -14.36
C ARG A 530 -11.81 -3.56 -13.82
N VAL A 531 -11.69 -3.66 -12.50
CA VAL A 531 -10.40 -3.72 -11.81
C VAL A 531 -10.43 -4.66 -10.60
N VAL A 532 -9.33 -5.37 -10.36
CA VAL A 532 -9.01 -6.02 -9.08
C VAL A 532 -7.96 -5.23 -8.34
N TYR A 533 -8.14 -5.05 -7.03
CA TYR A 533 -7.11 -4.67 -6.07
C TYR A 533 -6.97 -5.81 -5.04
N ILE A 534 -5.77 -6.38 -4.90
CA ILE A 534 -5.39 -7.29 -3.81
C ILE A 534 -4.35 -6.57 -2.95
N GLY A 535 -4.48 -6.59 -1.62
CA GLY A 535 -3.52 -5.92 -0.74
C GLY A 535 -3.29 -6.60 0.61
N THR A 536 -2.38 -6.03 1.39
CA THR A 536 -2.01 -6.52 2.74
C THR A 536 -2.76 -5.81 3.87
N SER A 537 -3.22 -4.57 3.64
CA SER A 537 -3.69 -3.63 4.67
C SER A 537 -5.17 -3.76 5.03
N ASN A 538 -5.50 -3.69 6.33
CA ASN A 538 -6.86 -3.48 6.84
C ASN A 538 -7.34 -2.04 6.53
N TRP A 539 -8.66 -1.79 6.58
CA TRP A 539 -9.23 -0.54 6.08
C TRP A 539 -9.52 0.46 7.22
N SER A 540 -8.44 0.99 7.81
CA SER A 540 -8.44 2.09 8.78
C SER A 540 -7.20 2.99 8.59
N GLU A 541 -7.15 4.17 9.23
CA GLU A 541 -6.15 5.21 8.90
C GLU A 541 -4.70 4.72 8.93
N ASN A 542 -4.30 4.09 10.04
CA ASN A 542 -2.91 3.80 10.36
C ASN A 542 -2.26 2.86 9.32
N TYR A 543 -3.04 2.01 8.68
CA TYR A 543 -2.64 1.09 7.59
C TYR A 543 -2.24 1.79 6.28
N PHE A 544 -2.51 3.09 6.15
CA PHE A 544 -2.13 3.91 5.01
C PHE A 544 -1.18 5.06 5.38
N THR A 545 -1.25 5.56 6.62
CA THR A 545 -0.46 6.73 7.07
C THR A 545 0.84 6.37 7.80
N GLN A 546 0.94 5.17 8.39
CA GLN A 546 2.07 4.76 9.24
C GLN A 546 2.60 3.36 8.93
N THR A 547 1.70 2.38 8.82
CA THR A 547 2.03 0.95 8.66
C THR A 547 2.33 0.59 7.21
N ALA A 548 3.37 -0.22 7.01
CA ALA A 548 3.88 -0.55 5.68
C ALA A 548 3.14 -1.74 5.04
N GLY A 549 2.19 -1.42 4.16
CA GLY A 549 1.47 -2.38 3.32
C GLY A 549 1.80 -2.24 1.82
N VAL A 550 1.35 -3.24 1.04
CA VAL A 550 1.50 -3.28 -0.43
C VAL A 550 0.19 -3.72 -1.07
N GLY A 551 -0.19 -3.02 -2.14
CA GLY A 551 -1.30 -3.36 -3.02
C GLY A 551 -0.84 -3.73 -4.43
N LEU A 552 -1.65 -4.53 -5.12
CA LEU A 552 -1.48 -4.89 -6.52
C LEU A 552 -2.80 -4.66 -7.26
N VAL A 553 -2.75 -3.82 -8.30
CA VAL A 553 -3.89 -3.51 -9.16
C VAL A 553 -3.77 -4.22 -10.50
N VAL A 554 -4.85 -4.88 -10.92
CA VAL A 554 -5.00 -5.50 -12.24
C VAL A 554 -6.23 -4.93 -12.94
N ASN A 555 -6.03 -4.26 -14.09
CA ASN A 555 -7.10 -3.82 -14.97
C ASN A 555 -7.02 -4.59 -16.30
N GLN A 556 -8.10 -5.32 -16.63
CA GLN A 556 -8.26 -6.06 -17.89
C GLN A 556 -9.51 -5.59 -18.68
N THR A 557 -10.00 -4.39 -18.38
CA THR A 557 -11.19 -3.79 -19.01
C THR A 557 -11.01 -3.70 -20.53
N GLY A 558 -11.97 -4.25 -21.28
CA GLY A 558 -11.97 -4.20 -22.75
C GLY A 558 -10.92 -5.09 -23.42
N SER A 559 -10.20 -5.92 -22.65
CA SER A 559 -9.30 -6.94 -23.20
C SER A 559 -10.10 -8.02 -23.95
N VAL A 560 -9.56 -8.49 -25.07
CA VAL A 560 -10.08 -9.70 -25.74
C VAL A 560 -9.73 -10.91 -24.88
N VAL A 561 -10.74 -11.69 -24.49
CA VAL A 561 -10.62 -12.95 -23.76
C VAL A 561 -10.95 -14.08 -24.72
N GLU A 562 -10.00 -14.98 -24.97
CA GLU A 562 -10.17 -16.10 -25.88
C GLU A 562 -10.88 -17.29 -25.20
N ARG A 563 -11.34 -18.26 -26.00
CA ARG A 563 -12.13 -19.40 -25.49
C ARG A 563 -11.28 -20.27 -24.56
N GLY A 564 -11.61 -20.27 -23.26
CA GLY A 564 -10.88 -21.01 -22.22
C GLY A 564 -9.88 -20.15 -21.45
N GLN A 565 -9.83 -18.85 -21.71
CA GLN A 565 -9.22 -17.87 -20.82
C GLN A 565 -10.28 -17.26 -19.89
N GLU A 566 -9.85 -16.79 -18.74
CA GLU A 566 -10.65 -16.02 -17.79
C GLU A 566 -9.83 -14.83 -17.29
N THR A 567 -10.48 -13.71 -16.97
CA THR A 567 -9.80 -12.57 -16.35
C THR A 567 -9.57 -12.85 -14.86
N LEU A 568 -8.60 -12.16 -14.25
CA LEU A 568 -8.44 -12.17 -12.80
C LEU A 568 -9.63 -11.45 -12.12
N GLN A 569 -10.25 -10.48 -12.81
CA GLN A 569 -11.46 -9.79 -12.37
C GLN A 569 -12.62 -10.78 -12.17
N SER A 570 -12.93 -11.61 -13.17
CA SER A 570 -14.02 -12.58 -13.10
C SER A 570 -13.77 -13.66 -12.04
N GLN A 571 -12.51 -14.10 -11.86
CA GLN A 571 -12.14 -15.04 -10.79
C GLN A 571 -12.28 -14.43 -9.39
N ALA A 572 -11.89 -13.16 -9.20
CA ALA A 572 -12.03 -12.45 -7.93
C ALA A 572 -13.51 -12.14 -7.61
N GLU A 573 -14.31 -11.81 -8.62
CA GLU A 573 -15.76 -11.62 -8.48
C GLU A 573 -16.47 -12.94 -8.15
N GLU A 574 -16.11 -14.06 -8.79
CA GLU A 574 -16.64 -15.39 -8.46
C GLU A 574 -16.28 -15.79 -7.01
N LEU A 575 -15.05 -15.54 -6.57
CA LEU A 575 -14.61 -15.78 -5.19
C LEU A 575 -15.45 -14.94 -4.20
N PHE A 576 -15.63 -13.64 -4.47
CA PHE A 576 -16.49 -12.78 -3.65
C PHE A 576 -17.94 -13.26 -3.61
N LEU A 577 -18.53 -13.54 -4.76
CA LEU A 577 -19.94 -13.94 -4.85
C LEU A 577 -20.20 -15.30 -4.19
N ARG A 578 -19.27 -16.26 -4.28
CA ARG A 578 -19.31 -17.51 -3.51
C ARG A 578 -19.41 -17.23 -2.01
N ASP A 579 -18.54 -16.35 -1.50
CA ASP A 579 -18.46 -16.06 -0.07
C ASP A 579 -19.67 -15.25 0.41
N TRP A 580 -20.07 -14.23 -0.36
CA TRP A 580 -21.25 -13.38 -0.15
C TRP A 580 -22.58 -14.17 -0.15
N MET A 581 -22.71 -15.19 -0.99
CA MET A 581 -23.90 -16.05 -1.06
C MET A 581 -23.84 -17.26 -0.11
N SER A 582 -22.72 -17.47 0.58
CA SER A 582 -22.57 -18.60 1.52
C SER A 582 -23.38 -18.42 2.80
N GLN A 583 -23.63 -19.53 3.49
CA GLN A 583 -24.24 -19.55 4.83
C GLN A 583 -23.37 -18.90 5.92
N TYR A 584 -22.12 -18.54 5.62
CA TYR A 584 -21.21 -17.88 6.55
C TYR A 584 -21.32 -16.35 6.49
N ALA A 585 -22.07 -15.81 5.52
CA ALA A 585 -22.24 -14.38 5.31
C ALA A 585 -23.65 -13.93 5.74
N SER A 586 -23.80 -13.52 7.01
CA SER A 586 -25.06 -13.00 7.58
C SER A 586 -25.27 -11.53 7.19
N ARG A 587 -26.51 -11.04 7.33
CA ARG A 587 -26.80 -9.59 7.26
C ARG A 587 -26.59 -8.98 8.64
N LEU A 588 -25.98 -7.80 8.70
CA LEU A 588 -25.94 -6.97 9.89
C LEU A 588 -27.32 -6.32 10.09
N SER A 589 -27.87 -6.36 11.31
CA SER A 589 -29.13 -5.69 11.65
C SER A 589 -28.91 -4.20 11.95
N LEU A 590 -29.98 -3.42 11.88
CA LEU A 590 -30.04 -2.06 12.45
C LEU A 590 -30.51 -2.07 13.90
N ASP A 591 -31.22 -3.12 14.34
CA ASP A 591 -31.89 -3.18 15.64
C ASP A 591 -31.02 -3.79 16.76
N ASP A 592 -29.85 -4.36 16.43
CA ASP A 592 -28.99 -5.12 17.37
C ASP A 592 -28.23 -4.22 18.39
N MET A 593 -28.47 -2.90 18.41
CA MET A 593 -27.76 -1.94 19.27
C MET A 593 -28.23 -1.95 20.73
N ASP A 594 -27.83 -2.97 21.49
CA ASP A 594 -27.84 -2.89 22.95
C ASP A 594 -26.56 -2.18 23.43
N LEU A 595 -26.70 -0.92 23.88
CA LEU A 595 -25.55 -0.02 24.10
C LEU A 595 -24.59 -0.46 25.21
N GLN A 596 -24.98 -1.43 26.06
CA GLN A 596 -24.11 -2.03 27.08
C GLN A 596 -23.23 -3.18 26.56
N GLU A 597 -23.48 -3.70 25.35
CA GLU A 597 -22.71 -4.81 24.77
C GLU A 597 -21.53 -4.35 23.89
N LEU A 598 -21.32 -3.03 23.73
CA LEU A 598 -20.27 -2.48 22.89
C LEU A 598 -18.85 -2.62 23.47
N ASP A 599 -18.69 -2.83 24.78
CA ASP A 599 -17.37 -3.13 25.37
C ASP A 599 -16.90 -4.57 25.08
N GLU A 600 -17.83 -5.50 24.77
CA GLU A 600 -17.53 -6.88 24.40
C GLU A 600 -17.92 -7.17 22.94
N GLY A 601 -17.09 -6.73 21.97
CA GLY A 601 -17.32 -6.94 20.52
C GLY A 601 -17.60 -8.39 20.06
N CYS A 602 -17.35 -9.38 20.93
CA CYS A 602 -17.74 -10.77 20.77
C CYS A 602 -19.27 -11.01 20.81
N PHE A 603 -20.04 -10.22 21.58
CA PHE A 603 -21.50 -10.41 21.75
C PHE A 603 -22.29 -10.17 20.46
N PHE A 604 -21.95 -9.13 19.70
CA PHE A 604 -22.56 -8.82 18.39
C PHE A 604 -22.44 -9.99 17.42
N CYS A 605 -21.25 -10.62 17.34
CA CYS A 605 -21.04 -11.80 16.50
C CYS A 605 -21.71 -13.09 17.03
N HIS A 606 -22.19 -13.10 18.29
CA HIS A 606 -22.92 -14.24 18.86
C HIS A 606 -24.44 -14.15 18.68
N LYS A 607 -25.01 -12.93 18.66
CA LYS A 607 -26.45 -12.71 18.39
C LYS A 607 -26.85 -13.00 16.93
N MET A 608 -25.93 -12.87 15.97
CA MET A 608 -26.19 -13.12 14.53
C MET A 608 -26.08 -14.60 14.08
N LYS A 609 -26.54 -15.57 14.89
CA LYS A 609 -26.47 -17.02 14.59
C LYS A 609 -27.83 -17.71 14.53
#